data_AF-A0A1M7ZQ73-F1
#
_entry.id   AF-A0A1M7ZQ73-F1
#
_cell.length_a   1.000
_cell.length_b   1.000
_cell.length_c   1.000
_cell.angle_alpha   90.00
_cell.angle_beta   90.00
_cell.angle_gamma   90.00
#
_symmetry.space_group_name_H-M   'P 1'
#
loop_
_entity.id
_entity.type
_entity.pdbx_description
1 polymer ?
#
loop_
_entity_poly.entity_id
_entity_poly.type
_entity_poly.pdbx_seq_one_letter_code
_entity_poly.pdbx_strand_id
1 'polypeptide(L)'
;MPLPESEIAFRLFGEGNWESSAPKFSKLLYGDYGFSLDTATELAAIVNKRLEVSLGARGLSGLTEPLVPSDFTLPLYEFIRRIQSAARIEDDETLDRAQDALLGELAPGANPQGPVRLVIEKFAGNRSFDGFLPSGGDGPIVFEAGRHKGRIAVRGIDHEPAMAYTLLARDTRPVGFRCWQMNWRDTILWLPSPSLPRLVEGQLLLMPEAAPVQPAPGRFLATTVLLWDADGRKLLDPRGAAAEPGALDEDETARFLTNLRRLQRRDSGAVTVLSAEYIVTL
;
A
#
# COMPACT_ATOMS: atom_id res chain seq x y z
N MET A 1 23.48 14.76 -4.62
CA MET A 1 22.03 15.09 -4.60
C MET A 1 21.27 14.20 -5.58
N PRO A 2 20.03 13.78 -5.26
CA PRO A 2 19.10 13.22 -6.24
C PRO A 2 18.84 14.24 -7.36
N LEU A 3 18.59 13.75 -8.58
CA LEU A 3 18.28 14.63 -9.71
C LEU A 3 16.85 15.15 -9.51
N PRO A 4 16.56 16.45 -9.74
CA PRO A 4 15.20 16.95 -9.74
C PRO A 4 14.33 16.21 -10.77
N GLU A 5 13.06 15.97 -10.48
CA GLU A 5 12.13 15.32 -11.41
C GLU A 5 12.06 16.02 -12.78
N SER A 6 12.20 17.35 -12.79
CA SER A 6 12.26 18.16 -14.01
C SER A 6 13.49 17.84 -14.87
N GLU A 7 14.64 17.57 -14.26
CA GLU A 7 15.87 17.21 -14.99
C GLU A 7 15.78 15.78 -15.54
N ILE A 8 15.11 14.87 -14.82
CA ILE A 8 14.85 13.51 -15.31
C ILE A 8 13.84 13.56 -16.47
N ALA A 9 12.75 14.31 -16.32
CA ALA A 9 11.76 14.51 -17.37
C ALA A 9 12.37 15.16 -18.62
N PHE A 10 13.28 16.12 -18.46
CA PHE A 10 14.04 16.72 -19.56
C PHE A 10 14.83 15.67 -20.34
N ARG A 11 15.53 14.77 -19.64
CA ARG A 11 16.30 13.69 -20.29
C ARG A 11 15.40 12.70 -21.03
N LEU A 12 14.21 12.42 -20.50
CA LEU A 12 13.29 11.42 -21.06
C LEU A 12 12.44 11.97 -22.22
N PHE A 13 12.14 13.26 -22.23
CA PHE A 13 11.17 13.86 -23.15
C PHE A 13 11.73 15.01 -24.01
N GLY A 14 12.98 15.40 -23.82
CA GLY A 14 13.69 16.38 -24.64
C GLY A 14 13.42 17.86 -24.33
N GLU A 15 14.22 18.73 -24.96
CA GLU A 15 14.33 20.18 -24.71
C GLU A 15 13.03 20.98 -24.94
N GLY A 16 12.17 20.55 -25.87
CA GLY A 16 11.05 21.37 -26.34
C GLY A 16 9.78 21.36 -25.48
N ASN A 17 9.68 20.50 -24.47
CA ASN A 17 8.40 20.27 -23.76
C ASN A 17 8.53 20.05 -22.25
N TRP A 18 9.70 20.25 -21.64
CA TRP A 18 10.04 19.78 -20.29
C TRP A 18 9.05 20.21 -19.18
N GLU A 19 8.47 21.42 -19.25
CA GLU A 19 7.43 21.90 -18.31
C GLU A 19 6.12 21.10 -18.43
N SER A 20 5.74 20.70 -19.64
CA SER A 20 4.60 19.81 -19.90
C SER A 20 4.94 18.32 -19.71
N SER A 21 6.24 17.99 -19.69
CA SER A 21 6.76 16.63 -19.59
C SER A 21 6.94 16.16 -18.16
N ALA A 22 7.19 17.03 -17.19
CA ALA A 22 7.24 16.64 -15.78
C ALA A 22 5.91 15.98 -15.31
N PRO A 23 4.72 16.54 -15.63
CA PRO A 23 3.46 15.84 -15.39
C PRO A 23 3.33 14.49 -16.12
N LYS A 24 3.84 14.37 -17.36
CA LYS A 24 3.84 13.10 -18.12
C LYS A 24 4.79 12.08 -17.51
N PHE A 25 5.94 12.54 -17.01
CA PHE A 25 6.94 11.75 -16.32
C PHE A 25 6.40 11.22 -15.00
N SER A 26 5.76 12.08 -14.18
CA SER A 26 5.09 11.63 -12.97
C SER A 26 4.01 10.60 -13.30
N LYS A 27 3.21 10.81 -14.35
CA LYS A 27 2.20 9.83 -14.80
C LYS A 27 2.83 8.48 -15.20
N LEU A 28 3.96 8.48 -15.91
CA LEU A 28 4.73 7.26 -16.21
C LEU A 28 5.22 6.56 -14.95
N LEU A 29 5.82 7.30 -14.01
CA LEU A 29 6.30 6.73 -12.73
C LEU A 29 5.17 6.14 -11.90
N TYR A 30 3.99 6.73 -11.98
CA TYR A 30 2.79 6.20 -11.34
C TYR A 30 2.07 5.14 -12.20
N GLY A 31 2.62 4.72 -13.34
CA GLY A 31 2.12 3.58 -14.12
C GLY A 31 0.91 3.85 -15.02
N ASP A 32 0.62 5.11 -15.39
CA ASP A 32 -0.48 5.45 -16.33
C ASP A 32 -0.24 4.99 -17.75
N TYR A 33 1.03 5.02 -18.11
CA TYR A 33 1.51 4.62 -19.41
C TYR A 33 2.48 3.49 -19.13
N GLY A 34 2.39 2.41 -19.90
CA GLY A 34 3.54 1.52 -20.02
C GLY A 34 4.74 2.35 -20.46
N PHE A 35 5.92 2.02 -19.95
CA PHE A 35 7.13 2.67 -20.44
C PHE A 35 7.30 2.34 -21.92
N SER A 36 7.46 3.35 -22.78
CA SER A 36 7.98 3.08 -24.12
C SER A 36 9.38 2.49 -23.97
N LEU A 37 9.83 1.71 -24.96
CA LEU A 37 11.17 1.11 -24.90
C LEU A 37 12.26 2.17 -24.70
N ASP A 38 12.14 3.31 -25.37
CA ASP A 38 13.10 4.43 -25.25
C ASP A 38 13.09 5.00 -23.83
N THR A 39 11.90 5.24 -23.25
CA THR A 39 11.77 5.74 -21.88
C THR A 39 12.29 4.73 -20.85
N ALA A 40 11.99 3.44 -21.01
CA ALA A 40 12.48 2.39 -20.13
C ALA A 40 14.01 2.25 -20.22
N THR A 41 14.58 2.41 -21.42
CA THR A 41 16.04 2.41 -21.65
C THR A 41 16.71 3.56 -20.90
N GLU A 42 16.16 4.75 -20.99
CA GLU A 42 16.74 5.90 -20.28
C GLU A 42 16.53 5.85 -18.78
N LEU A 43 15.40 5.32 -18.31
CA LEU A 43 15.23 5.01 -16.89
C LEU A 43 16.26 4.00 -16.39
N ALA A 44 16.50 2.92 -17.14
CA ALA A 44 17.52 1.94 -16.82
C ALA A 44 18.90 2.63 -16.71
N ALA A 45 19.27 3.47 -17.68
CA ALA A 45 20.54 4.20 -17.68
C ALA A 45 20.69 5.11 -16.45
N ILE A 46 19.63 5.85 -16.08
CA ILE A 46 19.64 6.73 -14.91
C ILE A 46 19.78 5.93 -13.61
N VAL A 47 19.01 4.85 -13.44
CA VAL A 47 19.06 4.03 -12.23
C VAL A 47 20.39 3.31 -12.12
N ASN A 48 20.90 2.72 -13.21
CA ASN A 48 22.21 2.05 -13.24
C ASN A 48 23.33 3.01 -12.85
N LYS A 49 23.34 4.23 -13.41
CA LYS A 49 24.33 5.25 -13.04
C LYS A 49 24.27 5.59 -11.54
N ARG A 50 23.08 5.62 -10.94
CA ARG A 50 22.91 5.85 -9.50
C ARG A 50 23.41 4.68 -8.67
N LEU A 51 23.14 3.44 -9.09
CA LEU A 51 23.64 2.25 -8.45
C LEU A 51 25.17 2.19 -8.51
N GLU A 52 25.79 2.50 -9.65
CA GLU A 52 27.24 2.56 -9.80
C GLU A 52 27.88 3.58 -8.85
N VAL A 53 27.29 4.77 -8.72
CA VAL A 53 27.75 5.77 -7.74
C VAL A 53 27.64 5.24 -6.31
N SER A 54 26.54 4.57 -5.96
CA SER A 54 26.36 3.96 -4.64
C SER A 54 27.35 2.84 -4.35
N LEU A 55 27.67 2.01 -5.34
CA LEU A 55 28.65 0.94 -5.24
C LEU A 55 30.08 1.51 -5.08
N GLY A 56 30.43 2.49 -5.91
CA GLY A 56 31.73 3.17 -5.86
C GLY A 56 31.95 3.89 -4.53
N ALA A 57 30.92 4.53 -3.96
CA ALA A 57 30.98 5.15 -2.63
C ALA A 57 31.27 4.13 -1.50
N ARG A 58 30.94 2.85 -1.70
CA ARG A 58 31.23 1.74 -0.78
C ARG A 58 32.51 0.97 -1.15
N GLY A 59 33.27 1.45 -2.15
CA GLY A 59 34.49 0.78 -2.61
C GLY A 59 34.24 -0.54 -3.33
N LEU A 60 33.01 -0.81 -3.77
CA LEU A 60 32.64 -2.01 -4.49
C LEU A 60 32.91 -1.85 -6.00
N SER A 61 33.12 -2.98 -6.69
CA SER A 61 33.23 -3.02 -8.16
C SER A 61 31.99 -2.43 -8.85
N GLY A 62 32.04 -2.16 -10.15
CA GLY A 62 30.85 -1.72 -10.91
C GLY A 62 29.71 -2.75 -10.91
N LEU A 63 28.60 -2.40 -11.57
CA LEU A 63 27.46 -3.32 -11.74
C LEU A 63 27.89 -4.56 -12.54
N THR A 64 27.64 -5.74 -11.98
CA THR A 64 27.84 -7.02 -12.69
C THR A 64 26.68 -7.30 -13.64
N GLU A 65 25.47 -6.95 -13.22
CA GLU A 65 24.24 -7.13 -13.98
C GLU A 65 23.43 -5.83 -13.92
N PRO A 66 23.59 -4.91 -14.89
CA PRO A 66 22.81 -3.69 -14.93
C PRO A 66 21.32 -3.99 -15.15
N LEU A 67 20.46 -3.09 -14.66
CA LEU A 67 19.04 -3.13 -14.97
C LEU A 67 18.83 -2.94 -16.47
N VAL A 68 17.86 -3.67 -17.01
CA VAL A 68 17.42 -3.57 -18.40
C VAL A 68 16.00 -3.01 -18.47
N PRO A 69 15.55 -2.49 -19.63
CA PRO A 69 14.19 -1.95 -19.78
C PRO A 69 13.06 -2.87 -19.28
N SER A 70 13.20 -4.18 -19.49
CA SER A 70 12.20 -5.17 -19.05
C SER A 70 12.14 -5.35 -17.54
N ASP A 71 13.15 -4.92 -16.78
CA ASP A 71 13.11 -5.02 -15.31
C ASP A 71 12.02 -4.08 -14.73
N PHE A 72 11.66 -3.00 -15.42
CA PHE A 72 10.62 -2.05 -15.00
C PHE A 72 9.20 -2.58 -15.20
N THR A 73 9.03 -3.75 -15.82
CA THR A 73 7.75 -4.44 -15.93
C THR A 73 7.63 -5.61 -14.96
N LEU A 74 8.63 -5.82 -14.10
CA LEU A 74 8.57 -6.87 -13.08
C LEU A 74 7.52 -6.52 -12.01
N PRO A 75 6.89 -7.53 -11.39
CA PRO A 75 6.13 -7.36 -10.15
C PRO A 75 6.95 -6.62 -9.10
N LEU A 76 6.30 -5.84 -8.23
CA LEU A 76 6.96 -4.95 -7.27
C LEU A 76 7.97 -5.69 -6.39
N TYR A 77 7.60 -6.87 -5.87
CA TYR A 77 8.50 -7.65 -5.01
C TYR A 77 9.69 -8.24 -5.78
N GLU A 78 9.51 -8.59 -7.05
CA GLU A 78 10.61 -9.02 -7.92
C GLU A 78 11.53 -7.86 -8.27
N PHE A 79 10.95 -6.70 -8.59
CA PHE A 79 11.70 -5.48 -8.87
C PHE A 79 12.53 -5.05 -7.66
N ILE A 80 11.97 -5.05 -6.44
CA ILE A 80 12.72 -4.72 -5.22
C ILE A 80 13.89 -5.70 -5.01
N ARG A 81 13.68 -7.01 -5.22
CA ARG A 81 14.76 -8.01 -5.12
C ARG A 81 15.84 -7.77 -6.17
N ARG A 82 15.47 -7.40 -7.40
CA ARG A 82 16.39 -7.04 -8.47
C ARG A 82 17.24 -5.82 -8.09
N ILE A 83 16.62 -4.77 -7.55
CA ILE A 83 17.31 -3.56 -7.07
C ILE A 83 18.23 -3.89 -5.89
N GLN A 84 17.75 -4.64 -4.89
CA GLN A 84 18.55 -5.05 -3.74
C GLN A 84 19.80 -5.82 -4.16
N SER A 85 19.64 -6.77 -5.09
CA SER A 85 20.74 -7.56 -5.64
C SER A 85 21.74 -6.70 -6.40
N ALA A 86 21.29 -5.87 -7.34
CA ALA A 86 22.16 -4.98 -8.12
C ALA A 86 22.89 -3.97 -7.21
N ALA A 87 22.21 -3.47 -6.18
CA ALA A 87 22.77 -2.56 -5.20
C ALA A 87 23.67 -3.27 -4.17
N ARG A 88 23.72 -4.61 -4.10
CA ARG A 88 24.44 -5.37 -3.06
C ARG A 88 24.17 -4.80 -1.66
N ILE A 89 22.90 -4.65 -1.31
CA ILE A 89 22.50 -4.17 0.01
C ILE A 89 22.32 -5.38 0.92
N GLU A 90 23.22 -5.48 1.89
CA GLU A 90 23.21 -6.51 2.95
C GLU A 90 22.97 -5.89 4.35
N ASP A 91 22.94 -4.56 4.43
CA ASP A 91 22.73 -3.82 5.66
C ASP A 91 21.26 -3.85 6.09
N ASP A 92 20.98 -4.43 7.25
CA ASP A 92 19.63 -4.60 7.79
C ASP A 92 18.94 -3.27 8.09
N GLU A 93 19.67 -2.22 8.48
CA GLU A 93 19.08 -0.91 8.77
C GLU A 93 18.55 -0.24 7.48
N THR A 94 19.32 -0.29 6.40
CA THR A 94 18.86 0.11 5.07
C THR A 94 17.70 -0.76 4.59
N LEU A 95 17.81 -2.06 4.89
CA LEU A 95 16.74 -3.06 4.90
C LEU A 95 15.42 -2.49 5.44
N ASP A 96 15.48 -2.10 6.72
CA ASP A 96 14.35 -1.70 7.56
C ASP A 96 13.74 -0.42 7.05
N ARG A 97 14.57 0.57 6.70
CA ARG A 97 14.10 1.82 6.11
C ARG A 97 13.37 1.59 4.78
N ALA A 98 13.83 0.66 3.95
CA ALA A 98 13.16 0.31 2.70
C ALA A 98 11.79 -0.36 2.96
N GLN A 99 11.69 -1.23 3.97
CA GLN A 99 10.42 -1.81 4.39
C GLN A 99 9.45 -0.77 4.95
N ASP A 100 9.91 0.12 5.82
CA ASP A 100 9.05 1.18 6.37
C ASP A 100 8.54 2.10 5.26
N ALA A 101 9.40 2.46 4.30
CA ALA A 101 8.99 3.24 3.12
C ALA A 101 7.95 2.48 2.28
N LEU A 102 8.18 1.19 1.99
CA LEU A 102 7.24 0.36 1.24
C LEU A 102 5.88 0.23 1.96
N LEU A 103 5.90 -0.02 3.27
CA LEU A 103 4.67 -0.12 4.07
C LEU A 103 3.92 1.22 4.11
N GLY A 104 4.62 2.36 4.18
CA GLY A 104 4.00 3.68 4.09
C GLY A 104 3.34 3.95 2.73
N GLU A 105 3.87 3.38 1.65
CA GLU A 105 3.31 3.48 0.31
C GLU A 105 2.10 2.55 0.10
N LEU A 106 2.16 1.33 0.65
CA LEU A 106 1.13 0.28 0.53
C LEU A 106 -0.04 0.49 1.49
N ALA A 107 0.21 1.07 2.67
CA ALA A 107 -0.78 1.41 3.67
C ALA A 107 -0.70 2.91 3.98
N PRO A 108 -1.14 3.79 3.05
CA PRO A 108 -1.07 5.23 3.26
C PRO A 108 -1.89 5.58 4.50
N GLY A 109 -1.20 6.08 5.52
CA GLY A 109 -1.81 6.50 6.77
C GLY A 109 -2.60 7.80 6.60
N ALA A 110 -3.73 7.89 7.29
CA ALA A 110 -4.31 9.18 7.63
C ALA A 110 -3.94 9.50 9.07
N ASN A 111 -3.54 10.74 9.35
CA ASN A 111 -3.25 11.19 10.70
C ASN A 111 -4.53 11.02 11.54
N PRO A 112 -4.53 10.24 12.65
CA PRO A 112 -5.73 9.86 13.39
C PRO A 112 -6.38 11.01 14.18
N GLN A 113 -5.96 12.25 13.93
CA GLN A 113 -6.51 13.44 14.57
C GLN A 113 -7.83 13.84 13.90
N GLY A 114 -8.91 13.19 14.31
CA GLY A 114 -10.26 13.49 13.87
C GLY A 114 -11.31 12.65 14.60
N PRO A 115 -12.59 13.06 14.57
CA PRO A 115 -13.68 12.29 15.17
C PRO A 115 -13.93 10.96 14.41
N VAL A 116 -13.57 10.91 13.14
CA VAL A 116 -13.68 9.72 12.29
C VAL A 116 -12.45 8.84 12.45
N ARG A 117 -12.63 7.57 12.80
CA ARG A 117 -11.52 6.62 12.96
C ARG A 117 -11.86 5.22 12.50
N LEU A 118 -10.91 4.57 11.84
CA LEU A 118 -10.94 3.13 11.60
C LEU A 118 -10.66 2.43 12.94
N VAL A 119 -11.50 1.46 13.29
CA VAL A 119 -11.35 0.66 14.51
C VAL A 119 -11.30 -0.81 14.15
N ILE A 120 -10.52 -1.54 14.94
CA ILE A 120 -10.41 -2.99 14.86
C ILE A 120 -11.00 -3.51 16.16
N GLU A 121 -12.02 -4.34 16.08
CA GLU A 121 -12.74 -4.83 17.24
C GLU A 121 -12.36 -6.29 17.50
N LYS A 122 -12.00 -6.58 18.74
CA LYS A 122 -11.58 -7.90 19.18
C LYS A 122 -12.68 -8.55 19.99
N PHE A 123 -13.10 -9.74 19.58
CA PHE A 123 -14.09 -10.57 20.26
C PHE A 123 -13.45 -11.87 20.72
N ALA A 124 -13.81 -12.35 21.91
CA ALA A 124 -13.39 -13.68 22.35
C ALA A 124 -14.22 -14.74 21.60
N GLY A 125 -13.56 -15.74 21.01
CA GLY A 125 -14.24 -16.78 20.24
C GLY A 125 -15.16 -17.67 21.09
N ASN A 126 -14.85 -17.82 22.38
CA ASN A 126 -15.43 -18.84 23.26
C ASN A 126 -16.02 -18.25 24.55
N ARG A 127 -16.14 -16.93 24.67
CA ARG A 127 -16.63 -16.25 25.88
C ARG A 127 -17.70 -15.24 25.50
N SER A 128 -18.95 -15.56 25.81
CA SER A 128 -20.00 -14.57 26.06
C SER A 128 -19.75 -13.98 27.44
N PHE A 129 -19.28 -12.74 27.54
CA PHE A 129 -19.31 -12.01 28.80
C PHE A 129 -19.76 -10.58 28.57
N ASP A 130 -20.90 -10.30 29.17
CA ASP A 130 -21.44 -9.00 29.52
C ASP A 130 -20.40 -8.22 30.37
N GLY A 131 -20.21 -6.94 30.07
CA GLY A 131 -19.68 -5.96 31.05
C GLY A 131 -18.18 -5.83 31.30
N PHE A 132 -17.26 -6.54 30.62
CA PHE A 132 -15.82 -6.31 30.81
C PHE A 132 -15.21 -5.41 29.74
N LEU A 133 -14.71 -4.23 30.16
CA LEU A 133 -13.85 -3.38 29.35
C LEU A 133 -12.40 -3.93 29.41
N PRO A 134 -11.74 -4.19 28.28
CA PRO A 134 -10.33 -4.58 28.28
C PRO A 134 -9.46 -3.43 28.79
N SER A 135 -8.55 -3.75 29.72
CA SER A 135 -7.43 -2.90 30.10
C SER A 135 -6.29 -3.12 29.11
N GLY A 136 -6.01 -2.12 28.28
CA GLY A 136 -4.91 -2.09 27.33
C GLY A 136 -4.93 -0.75 26.58
N GLY A 137 -3.92 0.10 26.84
CA GLY A 137 -3.84 1.49 26.40
C GLY A 137 -3.66 1.71 24.89
N ASP A 138 -3.09 2.87 24.52
CA ASP A 138 -2.94 3.44 23.17
C ASP A 138 -2.15 2.61 22.13
N GLY A 139 -1.93 1.31 22.35
CA GLY A 139 -1.19 0.41 21.46
C GLY A 139 -2.08 -0.39 20.50
N PRO A 140 -1.48 -1.02 19.47
CA PRO A 140 -2.21 -1.86 18.52
C PRO A 140 -2.88 -3.04 19.24
N ILE A 141 -4.07 -3.40 18.79
CA ILE A 141 -4.83 -4.51 19.38
C ILE A 141 -4.14 -5.83 19.04
N VAL A 142 -3.87 -6.66 20.05
CA VAL A 142 -3.22 -7.96 19.88
C VAL A 142 -4.27 -9.08 19.79
N PHE A 143 -4.23 -9.85 18.72
CA PHE A 143 -5.04 -11.03 18.48
C PHE A 143 -4.21 -12.30 18.67
N GLU A 144 -4.86 -13.34 19.18
CA GLU A 144 -4.31 -14.69 19.30
C GLU A 144 -5.10 -15.58 18.33
N ALA A 145 -4.40 -16.20 17.38
CA ALA A 145 -5.02 -17.05 16.39
C ALA A 145 -5.78 -18.21 17.04
N GLY A 146 -6.97 -18.55 16.52
CA GLY A 146 -7.82 -19.60 17.07
C GLY A 146 -8.55 -19.27 18.39
N ARG A 147 -8.23 -18.14 19.04
CA ARG A 147 -8.91 -17.70 20.28
C ARG A 147 -9.76 -16.45 20.10
N HIS A 148 -9.40 -15.59 19.14
CA HIS A 148 -10.05 -14.31 18.92
C HIS A 148 -10.70 -14.22 17.53
N LYS A 149 -11.81 -13.47 17.46
CA LYS A 149 -12.42 -12.98 16.21
C LYS A 149 -12.18 -11.48 16.08
N GLY A 150 -11.97 -11.01 14.86
CA GLY A 150 -11.78 -9.61 14.51
C GLY A 150 -12.94 -9.08 13.68
N ARG A 151 -13.25 -7.80 13.84
CA ARG A 151 -14.11 -7.03 12.93
C ARG A 151 -13.46 -5.69 12.64
N ILE A 152 -13.58 -5.19 11.42
CA ILE A 152 -13.13 -3.85 11.04
C ILE A 152 -14.36 -2.97 10.86
N ALA A 153 -14.36 -1.79 11.47
CA ALA A 153 -15.44 -0.82 11.38
C ALA A 153 -14.89 0.61 11.39
N VAL A 154 -15.69 1.58 10.98
CA VAL A 154 -15.39 3.00 11.12
C VAL A 154 -16.34 3.63 12.13
N ARG A 155 -15.81 4.45 13.04
CA ARG A 155 -16.59 5.24 14.00
C ARG A 155 -16.53 6.72 13.64
N GLY A 156 -17.54 7.47 14.07
CA GLY A 156 -17.59 8.93 13.87
C GLY A 156 -18.15 9.38 12.53
N ILE A 157 -18.74 8.45 11.77
CA ILE A 157 -19.46 8.72 10.52
C ILE A 157 -20.97 8.64 10.79
N ASP A 158 -21.72 9.55 10.16
CA ASP A 158 -23.16 9.72 10.31
C ASP A 158 -23.98 9.26 9.09
N HIS A 159 -23.33 8.90 7.98
CA HIS A 159 -23.99 8.40 6.77
C HIS A 159 -23.15 7.34 6.04
N GLU A 160 -23.82 6.50 5.24
CA GLU A 160 -23.15 5.44 4.48
C GLU A 160 -22.42 6.02 3.26
N PRO A 161 -21.16 5.62 3.00
CA PRO A 161 -20.48 5.94 1.75
C PRO A 161 -21.08 5.13 0.59
N ALA A 162 -20.82 5.55 -0.64
CA ALA A 162 -21.23 4.80 -1.81
C ALA A 162 -20.59 3.40 -1.85
N MET A 163 -19.34 3.28 -1.39
CA MET A 163 -18.62 2.02 -1.23
C MET A 163 -17.36 2.19 -0.38
N ALA A 164 -16.73 1.07 0.01
CA ALA A 164 -15.45 1.06 0.69
C ALA A 164 -14.46 0.07 0.05
N TYR A 165 -13.17 0.38 0.18
CA TYR A 165 -12.05 -0.47 -0.20
C TYR A 165 -11.16 -0.65 1.02
N THR A 166 -10.96 -1.88 1.48
CA THR A 166 -10.17 -2.16 2.68
C THR A 166 -9.04 -3.11 2.35
N LEU A 167 -7.82 -2.60 2.55
CA LEU A 167 -6.55 -3.27 2.33
C LEU A 167 -5.85 -3.49 3.68
N LEU A 168 -5.15 -4.61 3.82
CA LEU A 168 -4.29 -4.92 4.94
C LEU A 168 -2.88 -5.19 4.43
N ALA A 169 -1.91 -4.40 4.87
CA ALA A 169 -0.50 -4.67 4.64
C ALA A 169 0.13 -5.28 5.90
N ARG A 170 0.79 -6.42 5.76
CA ARG A 170 1.44 -7.14 6.85
C ARG A 170 2.92 -6.83 6.88
N ASP A 171 3.36 -6.24 7.98
CA ASP A 171 4.75 -6.18 8.38
C ASP A 171 5.19 -7.56 8.88
N THR A 172 6.03 -8.22 8.09
CA THR A 172 6.53 -9.58 8.34
C THR A 172 7.83 -9.62 9.14
N ARG A 173 8.39 -8.49 9.57
CA ARG A 173 9.60 -8.48 10.41
C ARG A 173 9.47 -9.36 11.67
N PRO A 174 8.32 -9.40 12.37
CA PRO A 174 8.16 -10.28 13.53
C PRO A 174 8.34 -11.78 13.24
N VAL A 175 8.23 -12.19 11.97
CA VAL A 175 8.48 -13.59 11.55
C VAL A 175 9.84 -13.76 10.86
N GLY A 176 10.71 -12.76 10.90
CA GLY A 176 12.07 -12.81 10.37
C GLY A 176 12.20 -12.56 8.88
N PHE A 177 11.15 -12.06 8.22
CA PHE A 177 11.15 -11.82 6.77
C PHE A 177 10.78 -10.38 6.44
N ARG A 178 11.31 -9.87 5.33
CA ARG A 178 10.82 -8.65 4.68
C ARG A 178 9.67 -8.97 3.75
N CYS A 179 8.79 -8.00 3.51
CA CYS A 179 7.57 -8.26 2.74
C CYS A 179 7.87 -8.82 1.33
N TRP A 180 8.90 -8.29 0.64
CA TRP A 180 9.32 -8.76 -0.69
C TRP A 180 10.06 -10.10 -0.72
N GLN A 181 10.29 -10.72 0.44
CA GLN A 181 10.82 -12.08 0.56
C GLN A 181 9.70 -13.13 0.68
N MET A 182 8.44 -12.68 0.81
CA MET A 182 7.25 -13.49 0.93
C MET A 182 6.42 -13.42 -0.37
N ASN A 183 5.39 -14.26 -0.51
CA ASN A 183 4.44 -14.06 -1.60
C ASN A 183 3.58 -12.82 -1.32
N TRP A 184 3.24 -12.07 -2.37
CA TRP A 184 2.35 -10.91 -2.30
C TRP A 184 1.06 -11.19 -1.52
N ARG A 185 0.38 -12.30 -1.81
CA ARG A 185 -0.87 -12.71 -1.14
C ARG A 185 -0.73 -13.00 0.36
N ASP A 186 0.49 -13.22 0.86
CA ASP A 186 0.76 -13.49 2.28
C ASP A 186 1.05 -12.20 3.06
N THR A 187 1.27 -11.09 2.34
CA THR A 187 1.64 -9.78 2.88
C THR A 187 0.61 -8.70 2.58
N ILE A 188 -0.18 -8.85 1.53
CA ILE A 188 -1.20 -7.88 1.09
C ILE A 188 -2.53 -8.61 0.97
N LEU A 189 -3.49 -8.22 1.81
CA LEU A 189 -4.80 -8.84 1.88
C LEU A 189 -5.88 -7.79 1.62
N TRP A 190 -6.95 -8.21 0.96
CA TRP A 190 -8.10 -7.37 0.67
C TRP A 190 -9.35 -7.96 1.31
N LEU A 191 -10.19 -7.11 1.92
CA LEU A 191 -11.60 -7.46 2.01
C LEU A 191 -12.19 -7.46 0.59
N PRO A 192 -13.25 -8.25 0.31
CA PRO A 192 -13.94 -8.19 -0.98
C PRO A 192 -14.31 -6.75 -1.33
N SER A 193 -13.61 -6.17 -2.31
CA SER A 193 -13.65 -4.74 -2.62
C SER A 193 -14.14 -4.52 -4.05
N PRO A 194 -14.98 -3.50 -4.32
CA PRO A 194 -15.61 -2.64 -3.32
C PRO A 194 -16.60 -3.41 -2.44
N SER A 195 -16.63 -3.06 -1.15
CA SER A 195 -17.68 -3.47 -0.22
C SER A 195 -18.74 -2.37 -0.12
N LEU A 196 -19.95 -2.76 0.31
CA LEU A 196 -21.05 -1.86 0.61
C LEU A 196 -21.26 -1.86 2.13
N PRO A 197 -20.51 -1.02 2.87
CA PRO A 197 -20.56 -1.02 4.32
C PRO A 197 -21.90 -0.45 4.81
N ARG A 198 -22.36 -0.93 5.98
CA ARG A 198 -23.63 -0.49 6.57
C ARG A 198 -23.44 0.21 7.90
N LEU A 199 -24.22 1.25 8.14
CA LEU A 199 -24.23 1.96 9.41
C LEU A 199 -25.15 1.23 10.40
N VAL A 200 -24.56 0.66 11.44
CA VAL A 200 -25.27 -0.07 12.49
C VAL A 200 -24.84 0.52 13.83
N GLU A 201 -25.81 1.03 14.60
CA GLU A 201 -25.57 1.57 15.96
C GLU A 201 -24.45 2.63 16.02
N GLY A 202 -24.37 3.50 15.01
CA GLY A 202 -23.34 4.56 14.93
C GLY A 202 -21.95 4.07 14.53
N GLN A 203 -21.85 2.84 14.03
CA GLN A 203 -20.62 2.26 13.47
C GLN A 203 -20.84 1.85 12.02
N LEU A 204 -19.94 2.27 11.14
CA LEU A 204 -19.95 1.83 9.75
C LEU A 204 -19.19 0.51 9.64
N LEU A 205 -19.91 -0.60 9.49
CA LEU A 205 -19.35 -1.94 9.45
C LEU A 205 -18.74 -2.23 8.08
N LEU A 206 -17.42 -2.44 8.02
CA LEU A 206 -16.70 -2.84 6.80
C LEU A 206 -16.73 -4.36 6.59
N MET A 207 -16.89 -5.09 7.69
CA MET A 207 -17.16 -6.53 7.71
C MET A 207 -18.55 -6.73 8.33
N PRO A 208 -19.47 -7.46 7.68
CA PRO A 208 -20.81 -7.70 8.21
C PRO A 208 -20.80 -8.37 9.58
N GLU A 209 -19.91 -9.34 9.78
CA GLU A 209 -19.76 -10.11 11.02
C GLU A 209 -18.30 -10.21 11.44
N ALA A 210 -18.06 -10.45 12.72
CA ALA A 210 -16.73 -10.73 13.23
C ALA A 210 -16.26 -12.11 12.73
N ALA A 211 -15.09 -12.15 12.11
CA ALA A 211 -14.50 -13.37 11.55
C ALA A 211 -13.29 -13.84 12.38
N PRO A 212 -12.99 -15.15 12.40
CA PRO A 212 -11.73 -15.64 12.97
C PRO A 212 -10.52 -14.93 12.35
N VAL A 213 -9.55 -14.58 13.18
CA VAL A 213 -8.30 -13.98 12.68
C VAL A 213 -7.47 -15.05 11.98
N GLN A 214 -6.93 -14.72 10.80
CA GLN A 214 -6.03 -15.62 10.09
C GLN A 214 -4.79 -15.92 10.96
N PRO A 215 -4.30 -17.17 11.02
CA PRO A 215 -3.16 -17.58 11.84
C PRO A 215 -1.82 -17.16 11.22
N ALA A 216 -1.70 -15.89 10.85
CA ALA A 216 -0.55 -15.30 10.19
C ALA A 216 0.09 -14.28 11.15
N PRO A 217 1.12 -14.65 11.92
CA PRO A 217 1.70 -13.76 12.92
C PRO A 217 2.37 -12.53 12.29
N GLY A 218 2.21 -11.36 12.89
CA GLY A 218 2.78 -10.12 12.36
C GLY A 218 2.00 -8.89 12.78
N ARG A 219 2.53 -7.73 12.43
CA ARG A 219 1.83 -6.45 12.56
C ARG A 219 1.11 -6.16 11.26
N PHE A 220 -0.16 -5.78 11.34
CA PHE A 220 -1.00 -5.50 10.19
C PHE A 220 -1.42 -4.03 10.22
N LEU A 221 -1.23 -3.37 9.09
CA LEU A 221 -1.63 -2.01 8.81
C LEU A 221 -2.89 -2.08 7.95
N ALA A 222 -4.03 -1.74 8.52
CA ALA A 222 -5.29 -1.67 7.81
C ALA A 222 -5.47 -0.27 7.24
N THR A 223 -5.75 -0.17 5.94
CA THR A 223 -6.14 1.06 5.26
C THR A 223 -7.52 0.86 4.66
N THR A 224 -8.44 1.77 4.98
CA THR A 224 -9.77 1.81 4.36
C THR A 224 -9.94 3.12 3.62
N VAL A 225 -10.39 3.03 2.37
CA VAL A 225 -10.84 4.14 1.55
C VAL A 225 -12.36 4.10 1.47
N LEU A 226 -13.01 5.11 2.03
CA LEU A 226 -14.43 5.35 1.85
C LEU A 226 -14.60 6.25 0.63
N LEU A 227 -15.41 5.81 -0.33
CA LEU A 227 -15.73 6.57 -1.52
C LEU A 227 -17.16 7.12 -1.37
N TRP A 228 -17.29 8.43 -1.39
CA TRP A 228 -18.56 9.11 -1.14
C TRP A 228 -19.42 9.26 -2.39
N ASP A 229 -18.81 9.24 -3.57
CA ASP A 229 -19.48 9.32 -4.86
C ASP A 229 -19.30 8.03 -5.67
N ALA A 230 -20.41 7.40 -6.05
CA ALA A 230 -20.40 6.18 -6.87
C ALA A 230 -19.72 6.40 -8.24
N ASP A 231 -19.83 7.61 -8.81
CA ASP A 231 -19.18 7.94 -10.09
C ASP A 231 -17.65 8.00 -9.96
N GLY A 232 -17.13 8.28 -8.76
CA GLY A 232 -15.71 8.25 -8.46
C GLY A 232 -15.09 6.86 -8.62
N ARG A 233 -15.91 5.79 -8.63
CA ARG A 233 -15.44 4.41 -8.77
C ARG A 233 -14.62 4.20 -10.02
N LYS A 234 -15.06 4.75 -11.16
CA LYS A 234 -14.37 4.61 -12.45
C LYS A 234 -12.98 5.23 -12.47
N LEU A 235 -12.70 6.16 -11.55
CA LEU A 235 -11.42 6.83 -11.40
C LEU A 235 -10.53 6.12 -10.38
N LEU A 236 -11.11 5.30 -9.50
CA LEU A 236 -10.44 4.67 -8.37
C LEU A 236 -10.13 3.18 -8.65
N ASP A 237 -11.14 2.38 -9.01
CA ASP A 237 -11.04 0.93 -9.22
C ASP A 237 -10.38 0.63 -10.59
N PRO A 238 -9.21 -0.01 -10.64
CA PRO A 238 -8.52 -0.32 -11.89
C PRO A 238 -9.30 -1.29 -12.80
N ARG A 239 -10.26 -2.03 -12.25
CA ARG A 239 -11.12 -2.98 -12.99
C ARG A 239 -12.33 -2.27 -13.62
N GLY A 240 -12.55 -0.99 -13.31
CA GLY A 240 -13.62 -0.16 -13.84
C GLY A 240 -14.90 -0.16 -13.01
N ALA A 241 -15.92 0.56 -13.51
CA ALA A 241 -17.13 0.90 -12.76
C ALA A 241 -18.06 -0.29 -12.46
N ALA A 242 -17.98 -1.37 -13.25
CA ALA A 242 -18.87 -2.52 -13.18
C ALA A 242 -18.18 -3.79 -12.65
N ALA A 243 -16.99 -3.66 -12.04
CA ALA A 243 -16.27 -4.82 -11.53
C ALA A 243 -17.00 -5.48 -10.35
N GLU A 244 -16.90 -6.79 -10.23
CA GLU A 244 -17.44 -7.51 -9.08
C GLU A 244 -16.55 -7.32 -7.84
N PRO A 245 -17.13 -7.37 -6.62
CA PRO A 245 -16.36 -7.35 -5.39
C PRO A 245 -15.35 -8.51 -5.32
N GLY A 246 -14.10 -8.19 -5.00
CA GLY A 246 -13.03 -9.20 -4.94
C GLY A 246 -11.74 -8.62 -4.37
N ALA A 247 -10.73 -9.49 -4.21
CA ALA A 247 -9.38 -9.04 -3.91
C ALA A 247 -8.73 -8.47 -5.17
N LEU A 248 -7.93 -7.41 -5.01
CA LEU A 248 -7.08 -6.90 -6.08
C LEU A 248 -5.76 -7.66 -6.08
N ASP A 249 -5.26 -7.99 -7.26
CA ASP A 249 -3.91 -8.54 -7.41
C ASP A 249 -2.82 -7.46 -7.21
N GLU A 250 -1.55 -7.81 -7.44
CA GLU A 250 -0.42 -6.90 -7.25
C GLU A 250 -0.47 -5.68 -8.19
N ASP A 251 -0.74 -5.90 -9.48
CA ASP A 251 -0.82 -4.84 -10.49
C ASP A 251 -2.03 -3.94 -10.27
N GLU A 252 -3.18 -4.54 -9.96
CA GLU A 252 -4.41 -3.84 -9.61
C GLU A 252 -4.23 -3.03 -8.32
N THR A 253 -3.58 -3.58 -7.29
CA THR A 253 -3.30 -2.85 -6.05
C THR A 253 -2.41 -1.63 -6.30
N ALA A 254 -1.33 -1.79 -7.07
CA ALA A 254 -0.44 -0.68 -7.42
C ALA A 254 -1.19 0.44 -8.18
N ARG A 255 -2.04 0.06 -9.15
CA ARG A 255 -2.88 1.02 -9.89
C ARG A 255 -3.92 1.69 -9.00
N PHE A 256 -4.57 0.93 -8.10
CA PHE A 256 -5.53 1.46 -7.15
C PHE A 256 -4.90 2.54 -6.24
N LEU A 257 -3.72 2.26 -5.66
CA LEU A 257 -3.02 3.21 -4.79
C LEU A 257 -2.60 4.48 -5.53
N THR A 258 -2.18 4.34 -6.79
CA THR A 258 -1.93 5.47 -7.68
C THR A 258 -3.19 6.30 -7.93
N ASN A 259 -4.29 5.64 -8.29
CA ASN A 259 -5.57 6.29 -8.57
C ASN A 259 -6.10 7.03 -7.34
N LEU A 260 -5.96 6.41 -6.16
CA LEU A 260 -6.32 7.01 -4.88
C LEU A 260 -5.61 8.34 -4.65
N ARG A 261 -4.28 8.36 -4.77
CA ARG A 261 -3.48 9.59 -4.57
C ARG A 261 -3.90 10.72 -5.50
N ARG A 262 -4.31 10.38 -6.72
CA ARG A 262 -4.77 11.37 -7.70
C ARG A 262 -6.17 11.85 -7.41
N LEU A 263 -7.07 10.95 -7.03
CA LEU A 263 -8.41 11.30 -6.64
C LEU A 263 -8.34 12.25 -5.44
N GLN A 264 -7.53 11.94 -4.42
CA GLN A 264 -7.28 12.82 -3.28
C GLN A 264 -6.72 14.20 -3.67
N ARG A 265 -5.81 14.27 -4.67
CA ARG A 265 -5.27 15.55 -5.16
C ARG A 265 -6.27 16.37 -5.97
N ARG A 266 -7.12 15.71 -6.76
CA ARG A 266 -8.09 16.35 -7.66
C ARG A 266 -9.36 16.77 -6.92
N ASP A 267 -9.81 15.92 -6.01
CA ASP A 267 -11.02 16.08 -5.22
C ASP A 267 -10.83 15.40 -3.86
N SER A 268 -10.33 16.16 -2.89
CA SER A 268 -10.09 15.66 -1.54
C SER A 268 -11.38 15.29 -0.80
N GLY A 269 -12.55 15.74 -1.27
CA GLY A 269 -13.85 15.42 -0.67
C GLY A 269 -14.44 14.11 -1.20
N ALA A 270 -13.99 13.62 -2.36
CA ALA A 270 -14.51 12.39 -2.96
C ALA A 270 -14.21 11.13 -2.13
N VAL A 271 -13.12 11.14 -1.36
CA VAL A 271 -12.67 9.99 -0.57
C VAL A 271 -12.25 10.37 0.84
N THR A 272 -12.49 9.46 1.79
CA THR A 272 -11.89 9.50 3.11
C THR A 272 -11.00 8.28 3.30
N VAL A 273 -9.72 8.51 3.56
CA VAL A 273 -8.75 7.44 3.84
C VAL A 273 -8.56 7.37 5.35
N LEU A 274 -8.62 6.16 5.90
CA LEU A 274 -8.47 5.89 7.32
C LEU A 274 -7.52 4.73 7.52
N SER A 275 -6.76 4.77 8.60
CA SER A 275 -5.81 3.71 8.95
C SER A 275 -5.95 3.27 10.39
N ALA A 276 -5.67 1.98 10.62
CA ALA A 276 -5.60 1.37 11.94
C ALA A 276 -4.55 0.26 11.92
N GLU A 277 -4.13 -0.18 13.10
CA GLU A 277 -3.15 -1.25 13.23
C GLU A 277 -3.55 -2.29 14.27
N TYR A 278 -3.13 -3.53 14.02
CA TYR A 278 -3.29 -4.66 14.93
C TYR A 278 -2.11 -5.63 14.80
N ILE A 279 -1.95 -6.48 15.80
CA ILE A 279 -0.92 -7.51 15.83
C ILE A 279 -1.61 -8.86 15.94
N VAL A 280 -1.08 -9.87 15.24
CA VAL A 280 -1.48 -11.27 15.39
C VAL A 280 -0.32 -12.06 15.96
N THR A 281 -0.60 -12.85 16.99
CA THR A 281 0.31 -13.85 17.58
C THR A 281 -0.28 -15.24 17.46
N LEU A 282 0.58 -16.26 17.52
CA LEU A 282 0.19 -17.67 17.58
C LEU A 282 -0.16 -18.10 19.00
#